data_AF-A0A3S4LQ02-F1
#
_entry.id   AF-A0A3S4LQ02-F1
#
_cell.length_a   1.000
_cell.length_b   1.000
_cell.length_c   1.000
_cell.angle_alpha   90.00
_cell.angle_beta   90.00
_cell.angle_gamma   90.00
#
_symmetry.space_group_name_H-M   'P 1'
#
loop_
_entity.id
_entity.type
_entity.pdbx_description
1 polymer ?
#
loop_
_entity_poly.entity_id
_entity_poly.type
_entity_poly.pdbx_seq_one_letter_code
_entity_poly.pdbx_strand_id
1 'polypeptide(L)'
;MAAMGNDPRLAAMLVNAGEGDSAATAAMLAAILEDPPRGGGTDLSVVFSRRQPGWQQRSQQLLKRLQVRNGEPDSALIMPLLARAFSDRIARRRGQEGRYQLANGMGAMLDADDALGRHEWLIAPLLLQGSASPDARILLAQPLDIASLIQACPDLLRQSDTVEWDEAQGTLKAWRRMRIGQLTVSVSATGEAV
;
A
#
# COMPACT_ATOMS: atom_id res chain seq x y z
N MET A 1 15.96 -3.08 -14.26
CA MET A 1 15.28 -1.91 -13.65
C MET A 1 15.70 -0.56 -14.24
N ALA A 2 16.94 -0.34 -14.68
CA ALA A 2 17.41 0.94 -15.23
C ALA A 2 16.92 1.33 -16.65
N ALA A 3 16.15 0.47 -17.33
CA ALA A 3 15.74 0.70 -18.72
C ALA A 3 14.46 1.55 -18.89
N MET A 4 13.72 1.84 -17.80
CA MET A 4 12.36 2.39 -17.89
C MET A 4 12.26 3.91 -17.72
N GLY A 5 13.28 4.56 -17.14
CA GLY A 5 13.25 6.01 -16.85
C GLY A 5 12.18 6.43 -15.83
N ASN A 6 11.57 5.47 -15.14
CA ASN A 6 10.51 5.67 -14.15
C ASN A 6 11.07 5.53 -12.73
N ASP A 7 10.32 6.00 -11.72
CA ASP A 7 10.59 5.71 -10.32
C ASP A 7 10.83 4.18 -10.14
N PRO A 8 11.86 3.74 -9.38
CA PRO A 8 12.21 2.33 -9.26
C PRO A 8 11.05 1.44 -8.81
N ARG A 9 10.11 1.94 -8.01
CA ARG A 9 8.95 1.17 -7.54
C ARG A 9 7.93 0.96 -8.64
N LEU A 10 7.70 1.98 -9.46
CA LEU A 10 6.83 1.86 -10.64
C LEU A 10 7.42 0.88 -11.65
N ALA A 11 8.74 0.95 -11.87
CA ALA A 11 9.43 -0.01 -12.72
C ALA A 11 9.31 -1.44 -12.18
N ALA A 12 9.46 -1.63 -10.86
CA ALA A 12 9.27 -2.93 -10.22
C ALA A 12 7.83 -3.43 -10.32
N MET A 13 6.83 -2.56 -10.13
CA MET A 13 5.41 -2.91 -10.31
C MET A 13 5.13 -3.41 -11.72
N LEU A 14 5.60 -2.66 -12.73
CA LEU A 14 5.39 -2.97 -14.14
C LEU A 14 6.07 -4.28 -14.56
N VAL A 15 7.31 -4.52 -14.13
CA VAL A 15 8.05 -5.76 -14.47
C VAL A 15 7.43 -6.98 -13.79
N ASN A 16 6.92 -6.84 -12.56
CA ASN A 16 6.31 -7.95 -11.81
C ASN A 16 4.83 -8.19 -12.14
N ALA A 17 4.21 -7.34 -12.97
CA ALA A 17 2.81 -7.49 -13.37
C ALA A 17 2.60 -8.62 -14.40
N GLY A 18 3.66 -9.09 -15.07
CA GLY A 18 3.55 -10.14 -16.08
C GLY A 18 2.89 -9.62 -17.36
N GLU A 19 1.81 -10.27 -17.81
CA GLU A 19 1.11 -9.98 -19.07
C GLU A 19 -0.40 -9.76 -18.85
N GLY A 20 -1.12 -9.38 -19.91
CA GLY A 20 -2.57 -9.24 -19.90
C GLY A 20 -3.08 -8.12 -19.00
N ASP A 21 -4.21 -8.35 -18.35
CA ASP A 21 -4.92 -7.35 -17.53
C ASP A 21 -4.07 -6.83 -16.38
N SER A 22 -3.19 -7.67 -15.82
CA SER A 22 -2.28 -7.25 -14.74
C SER A 22 -1.26 -6.22 -15.23
N ALA A 23 -0.66 -6.45 -16.40
CA ALA A 23 0.23 -5.48 -17.03
C ALA A 23 -0.50 -4.19 -17.43
N ALA A 24 -1.71 -4.30 -17.99
CA ALA A 24 -2.55 -3.14 -18.34
C ALA A 24 -2.91 -2.30 -17.10
N THR A 25 -3.26 -2.96 -16.00
CA THR A 25 -3.54 -2.31 -14.72
C THR A 25 -2.31 -1.63 -14.15
N ALA A 26 -1.16 -2.31 -14.13
CA ALA A 26 0.10 -1.73 -13.64
C ALA A 26 0.53 -0.52 -14.47
N ALA A 27 0.37 -0.58 -15.80
CA ALA A 27 0.65 0.54 -16.70
C ALA A 27 -0.25 1.74 -16.44
N MET A 28 -1.54 1.51 -16.18
CA MET A 28 -2.47 2.58 -15.81
C MET A 28 -2.12 3.19 -14.46
N LEU A 29 -1.82 2.37 -13.45
CA LEU A 29 -1.39 2.85 -12.13
C LEU A 29 -0.10 3.67 -12.21
N ALA A 30 0.88 3.22 -12.99
CA ALA A 30 2.11 3.96 -13.20
C ALA A 30 1.85 5.32 -13.87
N ALA A 31 0.97 5.36 -14.87
CA ALA A 31 0.58 6.61 -15.53
C ALA A 31 -0.07 7.61 -14.55
N ILE A 32 -0.96 7.13 -13.67
CA ILE A 32 -1.61 7.96 -12.65
C ILE A 32 -0.60 8.45 -11.62
N LEU A 33 0.34 7.61 -11.19
CA LEU A 33 1.32 7.98 -10.16
C LEU A 33 2.43 8.91 -10.70
N GLU A 34 2.70 8.88 -12.01
CA GLU A 34 3.62 9.81 -12.66
C GLU A 34 3.04 11.22 -12.84
N ASP A 35 1.75 11.32 -13.18
CA ASP A 35 1.03 12.60 -13.32
C ASP A 35 -0.30 12.55 -12.54
N PRO A 36 -0.24 12.67 -11.19
CA PRO A 36 -1.41 12.55 -10.34
C PRO A 36 -2.45 13.64 -10.63
N PRO A 37 -3.74 13.39 -10.37
CA PRO A 37 -4.80 14.34 -10.68
C PRO A 37 -4.57 15.70 -10.01
N ARG A 38 -4.65 16.77 -10.80
CA ARG A 38 -4.59 18.14 -10.31
C ARG A 38 -5.94 18.52 -9.71
N GLY A 39 -6.04 18.49 -8.39
CA GLY A 39 -7.23 18.92 -7.64
C GLY A 39 -8.19 17.78 -7.30
N GLY A 40 -8.17 17.39 -6.03
CA GLY A 40 -9.21 16.58 -5.38
C GLY A 40 -9.29 15.11 -5.80
N GLY A 41 -9.04 14.24 -4.83
CA GLY A 41 -9.30 12.80 -4.94
C GLY A 41 -8.14 11.97 -4.41
N THR A 42 -8.21 11.63 -3.12
CA THR A 42 -7.23 10.75 -2.48
C THR A 42 -7.51 9.28 -2.78
N ASP A 43 -8.76 8.91 -3.04
CA ASP A 43 -9.17 7.55 -3.36
C ASP A 43 -8.74 7.14 -4.78
N LEU A 44 -7.75 6.26 -4.84
CA LEU A 44 -7.18 5.75 -6.06
C LEU A 44 -8.18 4.93 -6.89
N SER A 45 -9.19 4.29 -6.28
CA SER A 45 -10.23 3.58 -7.03
C SER A 45 -11.05 4.54 -7.87
N VAL A 46 -11.40 5.69 -7.28
CA VAL A 46 -12.14 6.76 -7.96
C VAL A 46 -11.27 7.42 -9.03
N VAL A 47 -9.98 7.61 -8.77
CA VAL A 47 -9.05 8.17 -9.76
C VAL A 47 -8.86 7.21 -10.94
N PHE A 48 -8.67 5.93 -10.66
CA PHE A 48 -8.47 4.88 -11.67
C PHE A 48 -9.69 4.72 -12.59
N SER A 49 -10.91 4.90 -12.07
CA SER A 49 -12.12 4.86 -12.91
C SER A 49 -12.26 6.05 -13.85
N ARG A 50 -11.56 7.17 -13.59
CA ARG A 50 -11.53 8.34 -14.49
C ARG A 50 -10.65 8.00 -15.68
N ARG A 51 -11.27 7.63 -16.80
CA ARG A 51 -10.60 7.32 -18.09
C ARG A 51 -10.01 8.58 -18.75
N GLN A 52 -9.04 9.24 -18.12
CA GLN A 52 -8.42 10.44 -18.67
C GLN A 52 -7.53 10.10 -19.88
N PRO A 53 -7.64 10.83 -21.01
CA PRO A 53 -6.88 10.52 -22.22
C PRO A 53 -5.35 10.53 -22.02
N GLY A 54 -4.83 11.46 -21.19
CA GLY A 54 -3.40 11.55 -20.90
C GLY A 54 -2.84 10.29 -20.24
N TRP A 55 -3.55 9.76 -19.23
CA TRP A 55 -3.15 8.51 -18.56
C TRP A 55 -3.29 7.30 -19.47
N GLN A 56 -4.32 7.25 -20.31
CA GLN A 56 -4.46 6.18 -21.31
C GLN A 56 -3.31 6.17 -22.31
N GLN A 57 -2.95 7.33 -22.85
CA GLN A 57 -1.82 7.45 -23.78
C GLN A 57 -0.52 7.03 -23.11
N ARG A 58 -0.28 7.47 -21.87
CA ARG A 58 0.93 7.10 -21.13
C ARG A 58 0.97 5.61 -20.79
N SER A 59 -0.13 5.03 -20.36
CA SER A 59 -0.26 3.59 -20.11
C SER A 59 0.07 2.77 -21.37
N GLN A 60 -0.48 3.14 -22.53
CA GLN A 60 -0.16 2.47 -23.80
C GLN A 60 1.33 2.57 -24.18
N GLN A 61 1.99 3.69 -23.89
CA GLN A 61 3.43 3.83 -24.11
C GLN A 61 4.23 2.87 -23.23
N LEU A 62 3.84 2.71 -21.96
CA LEU A 62 4.49 1.77 -21.03
C LEU A 62 4.28 0.32 -21.49
N LEU A 63 3.06 -0.06 -21.89
CA LEU A 63 2.77 -1.40 -22.42
C LEU A 63 3.59 -1.73 -23.67
N LYS A 64 3.72 -0.77 -24.60
CA LYS A 64 4.57 -0.94 -25.79
C LYS A 64 6.04 -1.21 -25.43
N ARG A 65 6.57 -0.53 -24.41
CA ARG A 65 7.94 -0.77 -23.92
C ARG A 65 8.11 -2.14 -23.28
N LEU A 66 7.08 -2.63 -22.59
CA LEU A 66 7.02 -3.97 -22.01
C LEU A 66 6.70 -5.07 -23.03
N GLN A 67 6.44 -4.70 -24.30
CA GLN A 67 6.01 -5.60 -25.37
C GLN A 67 4.69 -6.34 -25.10
N VAL A 68 3.86 -5.80 -24.19
CA VAL A 68 2.53 -6.34 -23.90
C VAL A 68 1.52 -5.72 -24.86
N ARG A 69 0.71 -6.56 -25.52
CA ARG A 69 -0.23 -6.15 -26.56
C ARG A 69 -1.70 -6.35 -26.20
N ASN A 70 -1.98 -7.13 -25.16
CA ASN A 70 -3.33 -7.54 -24.76
C ASN A 70 -3.55 -7.19 -23.29
N GLY A 71 -4.82 -7.04 -22.92
CA GLY A 71 -5.27 -6.82 -21.55
C GLY A 71 -5.97 -5.48 -21.37
N GLU A 72 -6.92 -5.47 -20.45
CA GLU A 72 -7.68 -4.28 -20.05
C GLU A 72 -7.38 -3.94 -18.58
N PRO A 73 -7.28 -2.65 -18.22
CA PRO A 73 -7.10 -2.26 -16.83
C PRO A 73 -8.29 -2.72 -15.96
N ASP A 74 -8.00 -3.43 -14.88
CA ASP A 74 -8.99 -3.99 -13.94
C ASP A 74 -8.72 -3.45 -12.53
N SER A 75 -9.77 -2.87 -11.91
CA SER A 75 -9.67 -2.34 -10.55
C SER A 75 -9.43 -3.40 -9.49
N ALA A 76 -9.84 -4.66 -9.73
CA ALA A 76 -9.60 -5.77 -8.82
C ALA A 76 -8.10 -6.08 -8.65
N LEU A 77 -7.29 -5.73 -9.64
CA LEU A 77 -5.85 -5.98 -9.66
C LEU A 77 -5.03 -4.85 -9.00
N ILE A 78 -5.66 -3.74 -8.60
CA ILE A 78 -4.96 -2.58 -8.01
C ILE A 78 -4.25 -2.97 -6.71
N MET A 79 -4.99 -3.57 -5.76
CA MET A 79 -4.47 -3.92 -4.45
C MET A 79 -3.22 -4.84 -4.52
N PRO A 80 -3.25 -6.00 -5.20
CA PRO A 80 -2.10 -6.90 -5.22
C PRO A 80 -0.89 -6.30 -5.95
N LEU A 81 -1.10 -5.48 -6.99
CA LEU A 81 -0.01 -4.81 -7.70
C LEU A 81 0.68 -3.76 -6.82
N LEU A 82 -0.11 -2.93 -6.13
CA LEU A 82 0.43 -1.92 -5.22
C LEU A 82 1.12 -2.56 -4.01
N ALA A 83 0.54 -3.62 -3.45
CA ALA A 83 1.09 -4.32 -2.29
C ALA A 83 2.52 -4.82 -2.53
N ARG A 84 2.82 -5.29 -3.75
CA ARG A 84 4.16 -5.77 -4.14
C ARG A 84 5.17 -4.64 -4.31
N ALA A 85 4.75 -3.48 -4.82
CA ALA A 85 5.65 -2.35 -5.12
C ALA A 85 5.79 -1.33 -3.97
N PHE A 86 4.79 -1.28 -3.09
CA PHE A 86 4.65 -0.31 -2.01
C PHE A 86 4.32 -1.00 -0.68
N SER A 87 4.90 -2.17 -0.44
CA SER A 87 4.69 -2.96 0.79
C SER A 87 5.02 -2.17 2.06
N ASP A 88 6.03 -1.30 2.01
CA ASP A 88 6.43 -0.40 3.08
C ASP A 88 5.47 0.77 3.30
N ARG A 89 4.57 1.05 2.34
CA ARG A 89 3.52 2.08 2.40
C ARG A 89 2.12 1.51 2.61
N ILE A 90 2.01 0.24 3.00
CA ILE A 90 0.79 -0.27 3.64
C ILE A 90 0.62 0.52 4.93
N ALA A 91 -0.60 0.98 5.20
CA ALA A 91 -0.92 1.89 6.29
C ALA A 91 -2.03 1.31 7.16
N ARG A 92 -1.91 1.45 8.48
CA ARG A 92 -2.96 1.12 9.46
C ARG A 92 -3.33 2.36 10.26
N ARG A 93 -4.62 2.61 10.45
CA ARG A 93 -5.11 3.73 11.24
C ARG A 93 -4.61 3.65 12.68
N ARG A 94 -4.16 4.78 13.24
CA ARG A 94 -3.63 4.88 14.61
C ARG A 94 -4.27 6.04 15.36
N GLY A 95 -5.07 5.72 16.37
CA GLY A 95 -5.63 6.71 17.28
C GLY A 95 -6.69 7.59 16.61
N GLN A 96 -6.50 8.91 16.65
CA GLN A 96 -7.45 9.92 16.17
C GLN A 96 -7.67 9.87 14.65
N GLU A 97 -8.83 10.35 14.24
CA GLU A 97 -9.32 10.30 12.85
C GLU A 97 -8.32 10.93 11.88
N GLY A 98 -7.95 10.15 10.85
CA GLY A 98 -7.05 10.58 9.78
C GLY A 98 -5.57 10.25 9.97
N ARG A 99 -5.11 9.80 11.14
CA ARG A 99 -3.70 9.39 11.34
C ARG A 99 -3.48 7.91 11.10
N TYR A 100 -2.40 7.60 10.41
CA TYR A 100 -1.98 6.26 10.04
C TYR A 100 -0.51 6.04 10.40
N GLN A 101 -0.17 4.78 10.64
CA GLN A 101 1.21 4.32 10.66
C GLN A 101 1.45 3.50 9.39
N LEU A 102 2.57 3.73 8.72
CA LEU A 102 3.02 2.97 7.56
C LEU A 102 3.82 1.73 8.00
N ALA A 103 3.94 0.73 7.13
CA ALA A 103 4.69 -0.49 7.38
C ALA A 103 6.19 -0.27 7.57
N ASN A 104 6.75 0.81 7.06
CA ASN A 104 8.11 1.25 7.42
C ASN A 104 8.22 1.92 8.80
N GLY A 105 7.11 2.15 9.50
CA GLY A 105 7.04 2.78 10.82
C GLY A 105 6.82 4.29 10.80
N MET A 106 6.90 4.96 9.65
CA MET A 106 6.61 6.39 9.53
C MET A 106 5.12 6.68 9.79
N GLY A 107 4.83 7.86 10.32
CA GLY A 107 3.46 8.36 10.41
C GLY A 107 3.00 8.97 9.09
N ALA A 108 1.71 8.83 8.81
CA ALA A 108 1.06 9.43 7.66
C ALA A 108 -0.31 9.98 8.05
N MET A 109 -0.78 11.02 7.37
CA MET A 109 -2.06 11.65 7.65
C MET A 109 -2.89 11.86 6.37
N LEU A 110 -4.19 11.64 6.50
CA LEU A 110 -5.19 12.17 5.58
C LEU A 110 -5.63 13.55 6.04
N ASP A 111 -6.30 14.28 5.15
CA ASP A 111 -7.07 15.46 5.55
C ASP A 111 -8.24 15.02 6.45
N ALA A 112 -8.66 15.88 7.38
CA ALA A 112 -9.62 15.51 8.44
C ALA A 112 -10.96 14.99 7.89
N ASP A 113 -11.45 15.57 6.80
CA ASP A 113 -12.73 15.21 6.17
C ASP A 113 -12.60 14.21 5.01
N ASP A 114 -11.43 13.59 4.85
CA ASP A 114 -11.23 12.62 3.77
C ASP A 114 -12.03 11.34 4.04
N ALA A 115 -12.86 10.95 3.06
CA ALA A 115 -13.69 9.76 3.15
C ALA A 115 -12.88 8.48 3.39
N LEU A 116 -11.59 8.44 3.03
CA LEU A 116 -10.72 7.31 3.32
C LEU A 116 -10.42 7.14 4.81
N GLY A 117 -10.62 8.18 5.64
CA GLY A 117 -10.43 8.15 7.10
C GLY A 117 -11.26 7.08 7.82
N ARG A 118 -12.36 6.62 7.21
CA ARG A 118 -13.22 5.55 7.74
C ARG A 118 -12.63 4.15 7.61
N HIS A 119 -11.65 3.96 6.72
CA HIS A 119 -11.06 2.64 6.48
C HIS A 119 -9.89 2.40 7.44
N GLU A 120 -9.78 1.20 8.01
CA GLU A 120 -8.68 0.91 8.93
C GLU A 120 -7.34 0.72 8.18
N TRP A 121 -7.39 0.15 6.98
CA TRP A 121 -6.22 -0.22 6.19
C TRP A 121 -6.22 0.42 4.82
N LEU A 122 -5.07 0.96 4.44
CA LEU A 122 -4.83 1.60 3.15
C LEU A 122 -3.48 1.13 2.57
N ILE A 123 -3.29 1.24 1.26
CA ILE A 123 -1.95 1.36 0.65
C ILE A 123 -1.84 2.78 0.10
N ALA A 124 -0.82 3.52 0.54
CA ALA A 124 -0.62 4.93 0.17
C ALA A 124 0.58 5.09 -0.79
N PRO A 125 0.44 4.84 -2.10
CA PRO A 125 1.56 4.89 -3.04
C PRO A 125 2.09 6.30 -3.26
N LEU A 126 1.34 7.37 -2.96
CA LEU A 126 1.80 8.75 -3.10
C LEU A 126 1.67 9.50 -1.77
N LEU A 127 2.81 9.97 -1.28
CA LEU A 127 2.98 10.67 -0.02
C LEU A 127 3.73 11.97 -0.25
N LEU A 128 3.40 13.01 0.51
CA LEU A 128 4.12 14.28 0.54
C LEU A 128 4.67 14.52 1.95
N GLN A 129 5.99 14.45 2.08
CA GLN A 129 6.64 14.80 3.34
C GLN A 129 6.68 16.32 3.47
N GLY A 130 5.87 16.87 4.36
CA GLY A 130 5.94 18.29 4.72
C GLY A 130 7.11 18.56 5.66
N SER A 131 7.67 19.76 5.60
CA SER A 131 8.74 20.19 6.52
C SER A 131 8.25 20.47 7.94
N ALA A 132 6.93 20.68 8.11
CA ALA A 132 6.32 21.17 9.34
C ALA A 132 5.77 20.07 10.27
N SER A 133 5.64 18.83 9.78
CA SER A 133 5.08 17.71 10.53
C SER A 133 5.96 16.47 10.34
N PRO A 134 6.15 15.64 11.39
CA PRO A 134 6.80 14.34 11.24
C PRO A 134 5.99 13.38 10.35
N ASP A 135 4.67 13.56 10.28
CA ASP A 135 3.76 12.71 9.52
C ASP A 135 3.67 13.16 8.06
N ALA A 136 3.82 12.22 7.13
CA ALA A 136 3.65 12.47 5.69
C ALA A 136 2.17 12.68 5.33
N ARG A 137 1.85 13.62 4.43
CA ARG A 137 0.48 13.75 3.91
C ARG A 137 0.22 12.69 2.84
N ILE A 138 -0.87 11.95 2.96
CA ILE A 138 -1.33 10.98 1.97
C ILE A 138 -2.00 11.75 0.82
N LEU A 139 -1.45 11.61 -0.39
CA LEU A 139 -2.00 12.27 -1.59
C LEU A 139 -2.84 11.32 -2.44
N LEU A 140 -2.46 10.05 -2.50
CA LEU A 140 -3.25 8.98 -3.11
C LEU A 140 -3.15 7.73 -2.25
N ALA A 141 -4.27 7.07 -2.04
CA ALA A 141 -4.38 5.82 -1.33
C ALA A 141 -5.49 4.93 -1.88
N GLN A 142 -5.31 3.62 -1.71
CA GLN A 142 -6.29 2.60 -2.03
C GLN A 142 -6.75 1.95 -0.72
N PRO A 143 -8.07 1.96 -0.40
CA PRO A 143 -8.58 1.19 0.71
C PRO A 143 -8.46 -0.31 0.42
N LEU A 144 -8.19 -1.11 1.45
CA LEU A 144 -8.08 -2.55 1.32
C LEU A 144 -8.63 -3.29 2.53
N ASP A 145 -8.96 -4.55 2.29
CA ASP A 145 -9.21 -5.53 3.34
C ASP A 145 -7.91 -6.30 3.66
N ILE A 146 -7.55 -6.36 4.94
CA ILE A 146 -6.28 -6.93 5.38
C ILE A 146 -6.22 -8.44 5.17
N ALA A 147 -7.36 -9.14 5.30
CA ALA A 147 -7.42 -10.59 5.08
C ALA A 147 -7.20 -10.92 3.60
N SER A 148 -7.84 -10.18 2.71
CA SER A 148 -7.67 -10.29 1.25
C SER A 148 -6.23 -9.99 0.82
N LEU A 149 -5.61 -8.97 1.44
CA LEU A 149 -4.19 -8.65 1.19
C LEU A 149 -3.27 -9.81 1.59
N ILE A 150 -3.46 -10.39 2.77
CA ILE A 150 -2.65 -11.50 3.27
C ILE A 150 -2.84 -12.74 2.38
N GLN A 151 -4.06 -13.02 1.91
CA GLN A 151 -4.32 -14.12 1.00
C GLN A 151 -3.59 -13.93 -0.35
N ALA A 152 -3.61 -12.72 -0.88
CA ALA A 152 -2.97 -12.40 -2.16
C ALA A 152 -1.44 -12.29 -2.08
N CYS A 153 -0.91 -11.87 -0.93
CA CYS A 153 0.51 -11.59 -0.70
C CYS A 153 0.96 -12.14 0.67
N PRO A 154 0.99 -13.47 0.86
CA PRO A 154 1.28 -14.09 2.16
C PRO A 154 2.68 -13.75 2.68
N ASP A 155 3.65 -13.52 1.79
CA ASP A 155 5.04 -13.20 2.12
C ASP A 155 5.21 -11.86 2.88
N LEU A 156 4.20 -11.00 2.84
CA LEU A 156 4.18 -9.74 3.59
C LEU A 156 3.99 -9.96 5.09
N LEU A 157 3.34 -11.06 5.47
CA LEU A 157 3.03 -11.37 6.86
C LEU A 157 4.20 -12.09 7.51
N ARG A 158 4.73 -11.52 8.59
CA ARG A 158 5.81 -12.10 9.37
C ARG A 158 5.34 -12.39 10.79
N GLN A 159 5.66 -13.58 11.27
CA GLN A 159 5.46 -13.92 12.68
C GLN A 159 6.66 -13.42 13.50
N SER A 160 6.36 -12.85 14.66
CA SER A 160 7.34 -12.46 15.67
C SER A 160 6.85 -12.93 17.03
N ASP A 161 7.60 -13.84 17.64
CA ASP A 161 7.34 -14.27 19.02
C ASP A 161 8.13 -13.35 19.96
N THR A 162 7.45 -12.79 20.95
CA THR A 162 8.02 -11.86 21.94
C THR A 162 7.73 -12.40 23.33
N VAL A 163 8.76 -12.47 24.15
CA VAL A 163 8.70 -12.91 25.54
C VAL A 163 9.15 -11.74 26.41
N GLU A 164 8.28 -11.26 27.28
CA GLU A 164 8.61 -10.21 28.25
C GLU A 164 8.33 -10.72 29.67
N TRP A 165 9.20 -10.36 30.59
CA TRP A 165 8.96 -10.57 32.02
C TRP A 165 8.06 -9.44 32.52
N ASP A 166 6.88 -9.80 33.01
CA ASP A 166 5.97 -8.86 33.66
C ASP A 166 6.38 -8.71 35.12
N GLU A 167 7.15 -7.66 35.43
CA GLU A 167 7.59 -7.36 36.80
C GLU A 167 6.43 -7.13 37.77
N ALA A 168 5.28 -6.63 37.29
CA ALA A 168 4.13 -6.36 38.14
C ALA A 168 3.39 -7.63 38.55
N GLN A 169 3.38 -8.64 37.68
CA GLN A 169 2.73 -9.94 37.92
C GLN A 169 3.72 -11.03 38.35
N GLY A 170 5.03 -10.79 38.24
CA GLY A 170 6.07 -11.80 38.49
C GLY A 170 5.99 -13.00 37.53
N THR A 171 5.46 -12.80 36.32
CA THR A 171 5.20 -13.87 35.36
C THR A 171 5.86 -13.61 34.02
N LEU A 172 6.20 -14.67 33.31
CA LEU A 172 6.72 -14.61 31.95
C LEU A 172 5.54 -14.57 30.97
N LYS A 173 5.36 -13.46 30.26
CA LYS A 173 4.33 -13.32 29.23
C LYS A 173 4.93 -13.53 27.86
N ALA A 174 4.39 -14.51 27.13
CA ALA A 174 4.74 -14.76 25.74
C ALA A 174 3.57 -14.35 24.84
N TRP A 175 3.88 -13.57 23.81
CA TRP A 175 2.92 -13.24 22.76
C TRP A 175 3.50 -13.55 21.40
N ARG A 176 2.65 -14.08 20.53
CA ARG A 176 2.88 -14.20 19.11
C ARG A 176 2.21 -13.04 18.41
N ARG A 177 2.99 -12.26 17.66
CA ARG A 177 2.53 -11.13 16.86
C ARG A 177 2.66 -11.46 15.37
N MET A 178 1.59 -11.26 14.62
CA MET A 178 1.65 -11.26 13.15
C MET A 178 1.80 -9.81 12.70
N ARG A 179 2.80 -9.53 11.86
CA ARG A 179 3.17 -8.17 11.46
C ARG A 179 3.37 -8.03 9.96
N ILE A 180 3.05 -6.85 9.44
CA ILE A 180 3.46 -6.39 8.10
C ILE A 180 4.39 -5.20 8.31
N GLY A 181 5.70 -5.44 8.14
CA GLY A 181 6.73 -4.49 8.57
C GLY A 181 6.57 -4.16 10.06
N GLN A 182 6.38 -2.87 10.36
CA GLN A 182 6.16 -2.39 11.73
C GLN A 182 4.69 -2.49 12.19
N LEU A 183 3.75 -2.79 11.29
CA LEU A 183 2.32 -2.85 11.64
C LEU A 183 1.98 -4.18 12.26
N THR A 184 1.45 -4.17 13.48
CA THR A 184 0.84 -5.34 14.09
C THR A 184 -0.50 -5.59 13.41
N VAL A 185 -0.74 -6.80 12.92
CA VAL A 185 -2.02 -7.25 12.34
C VAL A 185 -2.84 -7.95 13.41
N SER A 186 -2.24 -8.91 14.11
CA SER A 186 -2.87 -9.63 15.22
C SER A 186 -1.86 -9.96 16.31
N VAL A 187 -2.36 -10.12 17.52
CA VAL A 187 -1.59 -10.58 18.69
C VAL A 187 -2.35 -11.74 19.31
N SER A 188 -1.65 -12.82 19.61
CA SER A 188 -2.17 -14.00 20.30
C SER A 188 -1.25 -14.35 21.45
N ALA A 189 -1.80 -14.74 22.59
CA ALA A 189 -1.00 -15.26 23.69
C ALA A 189 -0.44 -16.63 23.26
N THR A 190 0.87 -16.78 23.35
CA THR A 190 1.49 -18.09 23.34
C THR A 190 1.44 -18.51 24.81
N GLY A 191 0.79 -19.63 25.15
CA GLY A 191 0.44 -19.98 26.54
C GLY A 191 1.59 -19.84 27.55
N GLU A 192 1.25 -19.82 28.85
CA GLU A 192 2.23 -19.68 29.95
C GLU A 192 3.43 -20.60 29.72
N ALA A 193 4.61 -20.00 29.57
CA ALA A 193 5.85 -20.74 29.60
C ALA A 193 6.08 -21.12 31.07
N VAL A 194 5.85 -22.41 31.33
CA VAL A 194 5.98 -23.11 32.62
C VAL A 194 7.34 -22.85 33.27
#